data_AF-A0A9P7IX01-F1
#
_entry.id   AF-A0A9P7IX01-F1
#
_cell.length_a   1.000
_cell.length_b   1.000
_cell.length_c   1.000
_cell.angle_alpha   90.00
_cell.angle_beta   90.00
_cell.angle_gamma   90.00
#
_symmetry.space_group_name_H-M   'P 1'
#
loop_
_entity.id
_entity.type
_entity.pdbx_description
1 polymer ?
#
loop_
_entity_poly.entity_id
_entity_poly.type
_entity_poly.pdbx_seq_one_letter_code
_entity_poly.pdbx_strand_id
1 'polypeptide(L)'
;MFSGFKRSLPQISIFHHPSSPPSIQALALLRNALSSPYPPGKPSAPPLEFDLEVVETKPPTADQLRTILTYITPSRSTAPPALSAFLSAHPASPGPGEQPQNMKGIVSLVEQNPNVFKWPVVVDWNGGRASVGDVEGVKAILEAIRQQRDGEVKQDEVDQPKGWFS
;
A
#
# COMPACT_ATOMS: atom_id res chain seq x y z
N MET A 1 16.43 1.28 -33.46
CA MET A 1 15.11 1.42 -32.80
C MET A 1 15.21 0.71 -31.47
N PHE A 2 15.56 1.43 -30.41
CA PHE A 2 15.73 0.82 -29.09
C PHE A 2 14.33 0.51 -28.55
N SER A 3 14.05 -0.78 -28.36
CA SER A 3 12.86 -1.26 -27.67
C SER A 3 12.84 -0.60 -26.30
N GLY A 4 11.97 0.39 -26.12
CA GLY A 4 11.76 1.03 -24.83
C GLY A 4 11.49 -0.05 -23.81
N PHE A 5 12.19 -0.01 -22.67
CA PHE A 5 11.86 -0.82 -21.51
C PHE A 5 10.35 -0.71 -21.29
N LYS A 6 9.62 -1.81 -21.55
CA LYS A 6 8.21 -1.89 -21.17
C LYS A 6 8.20 -1.78 -19.65
N ARG A 7 7.79 -0.62 -19.13
CA ARG A 7 7.64 -0.42 -17.69
C ARG A 7 6.79 -1.58 -17.16
N SER A 8 7.28 -2.25 -16.11
CA SER A 8 6.51 -3.28 -15.45
C SER A 8 5.22 -2.67 -14.90
N LEU A 9 4.12 -3.40 -15.00
CA LEU A 9 2.87 -3.00 -14.35
C LEU A 9 3.12 -2.82 -12.84
N PRO A 10 2.53 -1.80 -12.19
CA PRO A 10 2.58 -1.67 -10.75
C PRO A 10 2.03 -2.94 -10.08
N GLN A 11 2.71 -3.44 -9.05
CA GLN A 11 2.28 -4.57 -8.25
C GLN A 11 1.60 -4.05 -6.98
N ILE A 12 0.29 -4.27 -6.90
CA ILE A 12 -0.56 -3.84 -5.80
C ILE A 12 -1.03 -5.06 -5.03
N SER A 13 -0.76 -5.11 -3.72
CA SER A 13 -1.37 -6.12 -2.84
C SER A 13 -2.37 -5.47 -1.89
N ILE A 14 -3.54 -6.09 -1.73
CA ILE A 14 -4.51 -5.75 -0.69
C ILE A 14 -4.65 -6.91 0.30
N PHE A 15 -4.36 -6.63 1.56
CA PHE A 15 -4.66 -7.50 2.69
C PHE A 15 -6.08 -7.18 3.15
N HIS A 16 -7.01 -8.05 2.76
CA HIS A 16 -8.45 -7.86 2.88
C HIS A 16 -9.02 -8.64 4.07
N HIS A 17 -9.97 -8.03 4.79
CA HIS A 17 -10.78 -8.70 5.79
C HIS A 17 -12.28 -8.50 5.49
N PRO A 18 -13.03 -9.56 5.14
CA PRO A 18 -14.43 -9.45 4.72
C PRO A 18 -15.36 -8.80 5.74
N SER A 19 -15.06 -8.92 7.04
CA SER A 19 -15.85 -8.28 8.10
C SER A 19 -15.55 -6.80 8.30
N SER A 20 -14.57 -6.22 7.57
CA SER A 20 -14.21 -4.80 7.67
C SER A 20 -14.86 -4.00 6.51
N PRO A 21 -15.81 -3.09 6.79
CA PRO A 21 -16.42 -2.26 5.75
C PRO A 21 -15.42 -1.42 4.94
N PRO A 22 -14.41 -0.77 5.54
CA PRO A 22 -13.34 -0.10 4.79
C PRO A 22 -12.60 -1.06 3.83
N SER A 23 -12.42 -2.31 4.24
CA SER A 23 -11.72 -3.32 3.45
C SER A 23 -12.53 -3.75 2.21
N ILE A 24 -13.84 -3.93 2.37
CA ILE A 24 -14.75 -4.21 1.25
C ILE A 24 -14.75 -3.04 0.26
N GLN A 25 -14.84 -1.81 0.76
CA GLN A 25 -14.85 -0.61 -0.07
C GLN A 25 -13.54 -0.44 -0.85
N ALA A 26 -12.39 -0.62 -0.20
CA ALA A 26 -11.09 -0.55 -0.85
C ALA A 26 -10.93 -1.61 -1.96
N LEU A 27 -11.34 -2.85 -1.70
CA LEU A 27 -11.30 -3.91 -2.70
C LEU A 27 -12.18 -3.58 -3.91
N ALA A 28 -13.38 -3.03 -3.68
CA ALA A 28 -14.27 -2.59 -4.75
C ALA A 28 -13.65 -1.45 -5.57
N LEU A 29 -12.98 -0.48 -4.93
CA LEU A 29 -12.28 0.60 -5.64
C LEU A 29 -11.15 0.08 -6.51
N LEU A 30 -10.31 -0.82 -6.00
CA LEU A 30 -9.20 -1.42 -6.75
C LEU A 30 -9.72 -2.21 -7.95
N ARG A 31 -10.76 -3.03 -7.77
CA ARG A 31 -11.38 -3.79 -8.87
C ARG A 31 -12.02 -2.88 -9.92
N ASN A 32 -12.75 -1.85 -9.49
CA ASN A 32 -13.37 -0.90 -10.40
C ASN A 32 -12.33 -0.12 -11.21
N ALA A 33 -11.17 0.20 -10.60
CA ALA A 33 -10.09 0.88 -11.31
C ALA A 33 -9.47 0.03 -12.44
N LEU A 34 -9.52 -1.30 -12.33
CA LEU A 34 -9.06 -2.22 -13.39
C LEU A 34 -10.07 -2.39 -14.54
N SER A 35 -11.37 -2.28 -14.25
CA SER A 35 -12.42 -2.58 -15.24
C SER A 35 -13.09 -1.34 -15.86
N SER A 36 -13.04 -0.19 -15.19
CA SER A 36 -13.80 1.00 -15.55
C SER A 36 -12.90 2.20 -15.81
N PRO A 37 -13.34 3.19 -16.63
CA PRO A 37 -12.59 4.43 -16.85
C PRO A 37 -12.13 5.09 -15.54
N TYR A 38 -10.83 5.42 -15.47
CA TYR A 38 -10.26 6.12 -14.33
C TYR A 38 -9.56 7.42 -14.77
N PRO A 39 -9.91 8.57 -14.15
CA PRO A 39 -10.85 8.73 -13.03
C PRO A 39 -12.33 8.60 -13.47
N PRO A 40 -13.26 8.28 -12.54
CA PRO A 40 -14.67 8.03 -12.87
C PRO A 40 -15.41 9.17 -13.59
N GLY A 41 -14.89 10.40 -13.54
CA GLY A 41 -15.44 11.58 -14.23
C GLY A 41 -14.96 11.80 -15.67
N LYS A 42 -14.11 10.91 -16.22
CA LYS A 42 -13.55 11.02 -17.58
C LYS A 42 -13.81 9.73 -18.36
N PRO A 43 -14.98 9.58 -19.03
CA PRO A 43 -15.35 8.34 -19.73
C PRO A 43 -14.42 7.95 -20.88
N SER A 44 -13.69 8.92 -21.44
CA SER A 44 -12.70 8.70 -22.50
C SER A 44 -11.35 8.18 -21.98
N ALA A 45 -11.10 8.23 -20.67
CA ALA A 45 -9.87 7.71 -20.09
C ALA A 45 -9.96 6.17 -20.01
N PRO A 46 -8.87 5.45 -20.31
CA PRO A 46 -8.84 4.01 -20.10
C PRO A 46 -8.95 3.68 -18.60
N PRO A 47 -9.21 2.41 -18.24
CA PRO A 47 -8.95 1.91 -16.90
C PRO A 47 -7.47 2.06 -16.49
N LEU A 48 -7.17 1.79 -15.23
CA LEU A 48 -5.79 1.64 -14.77
C LEU A 48 -5.31 0.21 -15.04
N GLU A 49 -4.01 0.06 -15.22
CA GLU A 49 -3.35 -1.24 -15.39
C GLU A 49 -2.38 -1.43 -14.24
N PHE A 50 -2.63 -2.45 -13.41
CA PHE A 50 -1.76 -2.90 -12.34
C PHE A 50 -2.07 -4.36 -12.02
N ASP A 51 -1.09 -5.08 -11.49
CA ASP A 51 -1.30 -6.44 -10.99
C ASP A 51 -1.86 -6.37 -9.58
N LEU A 52 -3.08 -6.89 -9.38
CA LEU A 52 -3.79 -6.84 -8.10
C LEU A 52 -3.78 -8.21 -7.42
N GLU A 53 -2.99 -8.32 -6.36
CA GLU A 53 -2.99 -9.47 -5.46
C GLU A 53 -3.97 -9.24 -4.31
N VAL A 54 -4.96 -10.12 -4.17
CA VAL A 54 -5.92 -10.08 -3.06
C VAL A 54 -5.56 -11.17 -2.05
N VAL A 55 -5.10 -10.75 -0.88
CA VAL A 55 -4.78 -11.64 0.24
C VAL A 55 -5.92 -11.56 1.26
N GLU A 56 -6.80 -12.55 1.27
CA GLU A 56 -7.95 -12.56 2.18
C GLU A 56 -7.59 -13.17 3.54
N THR A 57 -8.08 -12.55 4.63
CA THR A 57 -8.06 -13.07 6.01
C THR A 57 -6.67 -13.37 6.61
N LYS A 58 -5.60 -12.97 5.93
CA LYS A 58 -4.22 -13.13 6.41
C LYS A 58 -3.56 -11.77 6.55
N PRO A 59 -2.89 -11.48 7.67
CA PRO A 59 -2.10 -10.26 7.80
C PRO A 59 -0.85 -10.32 6.90
N PRO A 60 -0.23 -9.17 6.59
CA PRO A 60 1.09 -9.15 5.99
C PRO A 60 2.11 -9.84 6.90
N THR A 61 3.11 -10.47 6.29
CA THR A 61 4.25 -11.06 7.02
C THR A 61 5.06 -9.98 7.75
N ALA A 62 5.86 -10.38 8.74
CA ALA A 62 6.66 -9.44 9.52
C ALA A 62 7.60 -8.59 8.65
N ASP A 63 8.18 -9.17 7.60
CA ASP A 63 9.07 -8.45 6.68
C ASP A 63 8.29 -7.52 5.74
N GLN A 64 7.11 -7.94 5.27
CA GLN A 64 6.20 -7.05 4.54
C GLN A 64 5.80 -5.85 5.41
N LEU A 65 5.46 -6.06 6.68
CA LEU A 65 5.13 -4.95 7.61
C LEU A 65 6.31 -3.98 7.80
N ARG A 66 7.55 -4.48 7.84
CA ARG A 66 8.75 -3.60 7.86
C ARG A 66 8.80 -2.71 6.63
N THR A 67 8.65 -3.29 5.44
CA THR A 67 8.64 -2.53 4.19
C THR A 67 7.48 -1.53 4.14
N ILE A 68 6.28 -1.97 4.49
CA ILE A 68 5.08 -1.11 4.53
C ILE A 68 5.28 0.07 5.48
N LEU A 69 5.91 -0.16 6.63
CA LEU A 69 6.21 0.89 7.60
C LEU A 69 7.13 1.97 7.01
N THR A 70 8.06 1.60 6.11
CA THR A 70 8.89 2.58 5.38
C THR A 70 8.10 3.41 4.36
N TYR A 71 7.01 2.87 3.81
CA TYR A 71 6.19 3.57 2.82
C TYR A 71 5.18 4.53 3.43
N ILE A 72 4.67 4.23 4.64
CA ILE A 72 3.73 5.10 5.35
C ILE A 72 4.43 6.20 6.17
N THR A 73 5.71 6.04 6.49
CA THR A 73 6.46 7.05 7.24
C THR A 73 6.97 8.10 6.26
N PRO A 74 6.57 9.38 6.39
CA PRO A 74 7.09 10.43 5.53
C PRO A 74 8.62 10.49 5.64
N SER A 75 9.33 10.57 4.52
CA SER A 75 10.80 10.63 4.50
C SER A 75 11.39 11.86 5.25
N ARG A 76 10.55 12.82 5.64
CA ARG A 76 10.92 14.01 6.44
C ARG A 76 10.50 13.91 7.91
N SER A 77 9.90 12.80 8.34
CA SER A 77 9.53 12.58 9.73
C SER A 77 10.78 12.29 10.55
N THR A 78 11.01 13.10 11.58
CA THR A 78 12.04 12.86 12.61
C THR A 78 11.54 11.89 13.69
N ALA A 79 10.23 11.61 13.72
CA ALA A 79 9.65 10.64 14.63
C ALA A 79 9.90 9.21 14.12
N PRO A 80 10.29 8.28 15.01
CA PRO A 80 10.48 6.89 14.64
C PRO A 80 9.14 6.29 14.13
N PRO A 81 9.18 5.42 13.10
CA PRO A 81 8.00 4.75 12.63
C PRO A 81 7.29 3.96 13.74
N ALA A 82 6.01 4.26 13.98
CA ALA A 82 5.27 3.67 15.10
C ALA A 82 4.56 2.38 14.68
N LEU A 83 4.83 1.28 15.39
CA LEU A 83 4.15 -0.01 15.21
C LEU A 83 2.63 0.07 15.41
N SER A 84 2.16 1.02 16.22
CA SER A 84 0.76 1.33 16.44
C SER A 84 0.02 1.79 15.18
N ALA A 85 0.73 2.14 14.11
CA ALA A 85 0.14 2.41 12.80
C ALA A 85 -0.71 1.22 12.29
N PHE A 86 -0.35 -0.01 12.66
CA PHE A 86 -1.04 -1.23 12.26
C PHE A 86 -2.17 -1.68 13.21
N LEU A 87 -2.24 -1.10 14.41
CA LEU A 87 -3.19 -1.52 15.45
C LEU A 87 -4.47 -0.69 15.38
N SER A 88 -5.62 -1.35 15.51
CA SER A 88 -6.94 -0.72 15.54
C SER A 88 -7.26 -0.17 16.93
N ALA A 89 -8.27 0.70 17.02
CA ALA A 89 -8.79 1.22 18.28
C ALA A 89 -9.80 0.26 18.95
N HIS A 90 -9.84 -1.02 18.56
CA HIS A 90 -10.77 -2.00 19.10
C HIS A 90 -10.51 -2.25 20.60
N PRO A 91 -11.53 -2.53 21.44
CA PRO A 91 -11.33 -2.77 22.88
C PRO A 91 -10.40 -3.94 23.21
N ALA A 92 -10.26 -4.89 22.28
CA ALA A 92 -9.35 -6.02 22.41
C ALA A 92 -7.90 -5.69 22.01
N SER A 93 -7.62 -4.47 21.55
CA SER A 93 -6.26 -4.04 21.23
C SER A 93 -5.47 -3.80 22.52
N PRO A 94 -4.19 -4.18 22.56
CA PRO A 94 -3.36 -4.02 23.74
C PRO A 94 -3.23 -2.55 24.14
N GLY A 95 -3.27 -2.29 25.44
CA GLY A 95 -3.04 -0.97 26.00
C GLY A 95 -1.60 -0.48 25.77
N PRO A 96 -1.30 0.81 25.99
CA PRO A 96 0.01 1.41 25.69
C PRO A 96 1.24 0.68 26.26
N GLY A 97 1.10 -0.04 27.39
CA GLY A 97 2.17 -0.83 28.00
C GLY A 97 2.28 -2.28 27.54
N GLU A 98 1.30 -2.78 26.79
CA GLU A 98 1.19 -4.17 26.33
C GLU A 98 1.39 -4.30 24.81
N GLN A 99 1.67 -3.18 24.14
CA GLN A 99 1.85 -3.17 22.70
C GLN A 99 3.05 -4.01 22.27
N PRO A 100 2.94 -4.75 21.14
CA PRO A 100 4.06 -5.47 20.57
C PRO A 100 5.27 -4.57 20.34
N GLN A 101 6.45 -5.04 20.75
CA GLN A 101 7.71 -4.31 20.60
C GLN A 101 8.38 -4.52 19.23
N ASN A 102 7.84 -5.44 18.41
CA ASN A 102 8.39 -5.76 17.10
C ASN A 102 7.31 -6.31 16.14
N MET A 103 7.65 -6.38 14.85
CA MET A 103 6.72 -6.83 13.80
C MET A 103 6.21 -8.25 13.98
N LYS A 104 7.04 -9.17 14.49
CA LYS A 104 6.60 -10.56 14.75
C LYS A 104 5.51 -10.57 15.81
N GLY A 105 5.65 -9.77 16.86
CA GLY A 105 4.62 -9.61 17.87
C GLY A 105 3.31 -9.05 17.33
N ILE A 106 3.36 -8.13 16.34
CA ILE A 106 2.15 -7.67 15.65
C ILE A 106 1.51 -8.83 14.90
N VAL A 107 2.26 -9.55 14.06
CA VAL A 107 1.72 -10.67 13.28
C VAL A 107 1.07 -11.71 14.20
N SER A 108 1.74 -12.13 15.27
CA SER A 108 1.20 -13.09 16.23
C SER A 108 -0.05 -12.58 16.95
N LEU A 109 -0.11 -11.29 17.27
CA LEU A 109 -1.30 -10.67 17.87
C LEU A 109 -2.50 -10.69 16.91
N VAL A 110 -2.26 -10.40 15.63
CA VAL A 110 -3.30 -10.38 14.60
C VAL A 110 -3.80 -11.78 14.26
N GLU A 111 -2.91 -12.78 14.26
CA GLU A 111 -3.27 -14.19 14.10
C GLU A 111 -4.18 -14.68 15.25
N GLN A 112 -3.96 -14.20 16.47
CA GLN A 112 -4.81 -14.52 17.62
C GLN A 112 -6.15 -13.78 17.58
N ASN A 113 -6.15 -12.51 17.18
CA ASN A 113 -7.36 -11.71 17.10
C ASN A 113 -7.29 -10.71 15.92
N PRO A 114 -7.88 -11.05 14.77
CA PRO A 114 -7.83 -10.19 13.58
C PRO A 114 -8.44 -8.80 13.78
N ASN A 115 -9.33 -8.60 14.76
CA ASN A 115 -10.01 -7.32 15.00
C ASN A 115 -9.07 -6.24 15.56
N VAL A 116 -7.92 -6.63 16.13
CA VAL A 116 -6.91 -5.69 16.64
C VAL A 116 -6.09 -5.05 15.53
N PHE A 117 -6.20 -5.53 14.29
CA PHE A 117 -5.48 -5.00 13.14
C PHE A 117 -6.30 -3.96 12.40
N LYS A 118 -5.63 -2.95 11.84
CA LYS A 118 -6.23 -1.99 10.92
C LYS A 118 -6.35 -2.59 9.52
N TRP A 119 -7.59 -2.91 9.13
CA TRP A 119 -7.93 -3.39 7.80
C TRP A 119 -8.56 -2.29 6.94
N PRO A 120 -8.30 -2.23 5.61
CA PRO A 120 -7.35 -3.05 4.86
C PRO A 120 -5.91 -2.54 5.01
N VAL A 121 -4.94 -3.34 4.58
CA VAL A 121 -3.62 -2.81 4.21
C VAL A 121 -3.48 -2.92 2.70
N VAL A 122 -3.24 -1.79 2.02
CA VAL A 122 -3.03 -1.74 0.57
C VAL A 122 -1.63 -1.23 0.31
N VAL A 123 -0.89 -1.91 -0.56
CA VAL A 123 0.52 -1.64 -0.80
C VAL A 123 0.78 -1.58 -2.29
N ASP A 124 1.43 -0.52 -2.72
CA ASP A 124 2.06 -0.39 -4.03
C ASP A 124 3.56 -0.64 -3.87
N TRP A 125 4.00 -1.84 -4.22
CA TRP A 125 5.38 -2.27 -4.04
C TRP A 125 6.34 -1.55 -5.01
N ASN A 126 5.86 -1.17 -6.20
CA ASN A 126 6.68 -0.48 -7.19
C ASN A 126 6.75 1.03 -6.93
N GLY A 127 5.62 1.64 -6.56
CA GLY A 127 5.55 3.06 -6.25
C GLY A 127 6.02 3.41 -4.85
N GLY A 128 6.27 2.43 -3.99
CA GLY A 128 6.74 2.63 -2.62
C GLY A 128 5.71 3.33 -1.74
N ARG A 129 4.43 2.98 -1.91
CA ARG A 129 3.30 3.62 -1.21
C ARG A 129 2.48 2.57 -0.48
N ALA A 130 1.90 2.93 0.65
CA ALA A 130 0.96 2.07 1.34
C ALA A 130 -0.13 2.88 2.04
N SER A 131 -1.28 2.24 2.22
CA SER A 131 -2.39 2.72 3.05
C SER A 131 -2.75 1.67 4.08
N VAL A 132 -3.00 2.09 5.32
CA VAL A 132 -3.35 1.21 6.45
C VAL A 132 -4.65 1.69 7.07
N GLY A 133 -5.71 0.91 6.93
CA GLY A 133 -7.03 1.18 7.49
C GLY A 133 -7.79 2.33 6.85
N ASP A 134 -7.26 2.94 5.78
CA ASP A 134 -7.79 4.18 5.21
C ASP A 134 -8.11 4.03 3.70
N VAL A 135 -9.35 4.36 3.34
CA VAL A 135 -9.84 4.31 1.95
C VAL A 135 -9.33 5.51 1.15
N GLU A 136 -9.12 6.66 1.79
CA GLU A 136 -8.57 7.84 1.16
C GLU A 136 -7.12 7.59 0.69
N GLY A 137 -6.31 6.93 1.52
CA GLY A 137 -4.98 6.45 1.12
C GLY A 137 -5.00 5.52 -0.10
N VAL A 138 -6.03 4.68 -0.28
CA VAL A 138 -6.17 3.84 -1.48
C VAL A 138 -6.42 4.69 -2.72
N LYS A 139 -7.25 5.73 -2.63
CA LYS A 139 -7.47 6.68 -3.73
C LYS A 139 -6.18 7.41 -4.10
N ALA A 140 -5.34 7.74 -3.13
CA ALA A 140 -4.03 8.36 -3.38
C ALA A 140 -3.07 7.42 -4.13
N ILE A 141 -3.09 6.12 -3.83
CA ILE A 141 -2.33 5.11 -4.58
C ILE A 141 -2.83 5.03 -6.03
N LEU A 142 -4.15 4.94 -6.24
CA LEU A 142 -4.74 4.90 -7.59
C LEU A 142 -4.45 6.18 -8.39
N GLU A 143 -4.47 7.34 -7.74
CA GLU A 143 -4.10 8.61 -8.38
C GLU A 143 -2.61 8.64 -8.77
N ALA A 144 -1.72 8.10 -7.95
CA ALA A 144 -0.31 7.98 -8.33
C ALA A 144 -0.12 7.07 -9.56
N ILE A 145 -0.84 5.94 -9.62
CA ILE A 145 -0.83 5.05 -10.80
C ILE A 145 -1.38 5.78 -12.03
N ARG A 146 -2.47 6.56 -11.87
CA ARG A 146 -3.02 7.37 -12.97
C ARG A 146 -2.00 8.39 -13.49
N GLN A 147 -1.35 9.13 -12.60
CA GLN A 147 -0.34 10.11 -12.98
C GLN A 147 0.85 9.44 -13.71
N GLN A 148 1.25 8.24 -13.30
CA GLN A 148 2.29 7.46 -13.98
C GLN A 148 1.85 7.00 -15.37
N ARG A 149 0.60 6.53 -15.52
CA ARG A 149 0.00 6.16 -16.81
C ARG A 149 -0.04 7.35 -17.78
N ASP A 150 -0.49 8.50 -17.27
CA ASP A 150 -0.68 9.71 -18.07
C ASP A 150 0.63 10.48 -18.30
N GLY A 151 1.76 9.97 -17.78
CA GLY A 151 3.10 10.53 -17.99
C GLY A 151 3.37 11.82 -17.21
N GLU A 152 2.56 12.12 -16.19
CA GLU A 152 2.66 13.32 -15.37
C GLU A 152 3.81 13.24 -14.35
N VAL A 153 4.22 12.03 -13.97
CA VAL A 153 5.40 11.79 -13.12
C VAL A 153 6.60 11.41 -14.00
N LYS A 154 7.58 12.32 -14.09
CA LYS A 154 8.93 11.95 -14.49
C LYS A 154 9.59 11.33 -13.26
N GLN A 155 9.89 10.03 -13.30
CA GLN A 155 10.74 9.43 -12.28
C GLN A 155 12.08 10.17 -12.32
N ASP A 156 12.47 10.72 -11.17
CA ASP A 156 13.78 11.32 -11.01
C ASP A 156 14.84 10.32 -11.48
N GLU A 157 15.68 10.83 -12.35
CA GLU A 157 16.91 10.26 -12.86
C GLU A 157 17.59 9.47 -11.73
N VAL A 158 17.65 8.14 -11.88
CA VAL A 158 18.51 7.30 -11.05
C VAL A 158 19.88 7.93 -11.15
N ASP A 159 20.32 8.57 -10.07
CA ASP A 159 21.61 9.23 -9.94
C ASP A 159 22.67 8.14 -10.09
N GLN A 160 23.03 7.83 -11.33
CA GLN A 160 24.19 7.00 -11.63
C GLN A 160 25.37 7.79 -11.10
N PRO A 161 26.18 7.24 -10.17
CA PRO A 161 27.37 7.93 -9.74
C PRO A 161 28.25 8.17 -10.96
N LYS A 162 28.36 9.44 -11.37
CA LYS A 162 29.27 9.87 -12.42
C LYS A 162 30.70 9.63 -11.93
N GLY A 163 31.35 8.62 -12.50
CA GLY A 163 32.80 8.50 -12.53
C GLY A 163 33.45 7.76 -11.37
N TRP A 164 33.66 6.45 -11.52
CA TRP A 164 34.77 5.74 -10.86
C TRP A 164 35.68 4.98 -11.84
N PHE A 165 35.51 5.09 -13.16
CA PHE A 165 36.44 4.45 -14.10
C PHE A 165 36.70 5.32 -15.33
N SER A 166 37.70 6.18 -15.24
CA SER A 166 38.83 6.35 -16.19
C SER A 166 39.60 7.62 -15.85
#